data_AF-A0A926WY68-F1
#
_entry.id   AF-A0A926WY68-F1
#
_cell.length_a   1.000
_cell.length_b   1.000
_cell.length_c   1.000
_cell.angle_alpha   90.00
_cell.angle_beta   90.00
_cell.angle_gamma   90.00
#
_symmetry.space_group_name_H-M   'P 1'
#
loop_
_entity.id
_entity.type
_entity.pdbx_description
1 polymer ?
#
loop_
_entity_poly.entity_id
_entity_poly.type
_entity_poly.pdbx_seq_one_letter_code
_entity_poly.pdbx_strand_id
1 'polypeptide(L)'
;MKCPVCRATYRATNVGGQKPAIGEESPSPDFTPTPLNCRRCGVDLTPLIHLHDQAVWHHRQAIQAFQAGDYSAAIAQNNQALALHAHQADFHALAGQLWALQGDFAQAIAAWKIAHDLNPQHLTTTTYLQHLEAIASSANHPI
;
A
#
# COMPACT_ATOMS: atom_id res chain seq x y z
N MET A 1 10.45 2.99 -2.25
CA MET A 1 11.10 1.77 -2.76
C MET A 1 12.62 1.90 -2.57
N LYS A 2 13.39 0.81 -2.47
CA LYS A 2 14.86 0.87 -2.39
C LYS A 2 15.47 0.20 -3.61
N CYS A 3 16.52 0.79 -4.18
CA CYS A 3 17.27 0.17 -5.26
C CYS A 3 17.99 -1.10 -4.74
N PRO A 4 17.88 -2.26 -5.42
CA PRO A 4 18.50 -3.51 -4.98
C PRO A 4 20.02 -3.48 -5.06
N VAL A 5 20.59 -2.68 -5.97
CA VAL A 5 22.04 -2.58 -6.18
C VAL A 5 22.68 -1.60 -5.22
N CYS A 6 22.23 -0.34 -5.20
CA CYS A 6 22.90 0.73 -4.44
C CYS A 6 22.20 1.12 -3.14
N ARG A 7 21.09 0.46 -2.79
CA ARG A 7 20.24 0.74 -1.61
C ARG A 7 19.71 2.17 -1.49
N ALA A 8 19.90 3.00 -2.53
CA ALA A 8 19.33 4.33 -2.57
C ALA A 8 17.81 4.24 -2.42
N THR A 9 17.28 5.01 -1.47
CA THR A 9 15.84 5.21 -1.32
C THR A 9 15.35 6.01 -2.52
N TYR A 10 14.51 5.38 -3.33
CA TYR A 10 13.83 6.02 -4.45
C TYR A 10 12.37 6.22 -4.06
N ARG A 11 11.96 7.49 -4.05
CA ARG A 11 10.54 7.83 -4.04
C ARG A 11 10.11 7.80 -5.50
N ALA A 12 9.26 6.84 -5.87
CA ALA A 12 8.50 6.99 -7.10
C ALA A 12 7.70 8.29 -6.91
N THR A 13 8.19 9.39 -7.50
CA THR A 13 7.31 10.52 -7.79
C THR A 13 6.22 9.92 -8.65
N ASN A 14 4.95 10.06 -8.25
CA ASN A 14 3.80 9.60 -9.04
C ASN A 14 4.04 9.94 -10.52
N VAL A 15 4.51 8.96 -11.30
CA VAL A 15 4.45 9.01 -12.76
C VAL A 15 3.06 8.49 -13.11
N GLY A 16 2.09 9.25 -12.62
CA GLY A 16 0.66 9.03 -12.74
C GLY A 16 0.03 10.40 -12.64
N GLY A 17 0.41 11.27 -13.58
CA GLY A 17 0.06 12.68 -13.56
C GLY A 17 1.16 13.61 -14.08
N GLN A 18 1.85 13.28 -15.18
CA GLN A 18 2.17 14.38 -16.10
C GLN A 18 0.84 14.82 -16.71
N LYS A 19 0.21 15.81 -16.06
CA LYS A 19 -0.59 16.76 -16.81
C LYS A 19 0.43 17.53 -17.65
N PRO A 20 0.47 17.40 -18.98
CA PRO A 20 1.33 18.26 -19.77
C PRO A 20 0.77 19.67 -19.63
N ALA A 21 1.48 20.53 -18.91
CA ALA A 21 1.22 21.95 -18.95
C ALA A 21 2.03 22.51 -20.12
N ILE A 22 1.27 23.14 -21.03
CA ILE A 22 1.64 24.10 -22.09
C ILE A 22 2.23 23.56 -23.40
N GLY A 23 1.50 23.83 -24.49
CA GLY A 23 2.07 24.21 -25.79
C GLY A 23 2.28 23.11 -26.81
N GLU A 24 1.31 22.96 -27.71
CA GLU A 24 1.46 22.74 -29.17
C GLU A 24 2.15 21.47 -29.73
N GLU A 25 1.49 20.94 -30.77
CA GLU A 25 1.99 20.09 -31.86
C GLU A 25 2.01 18.53 -31.75
N SER A 26 1.02 17.92 -32.42
CA SER A 26 1.05 16.69 -33.25
C SER A 26 1.41 15.29 -32.68
N PRO A 27 0.71 14.22 -33.14
CA PRO A 27 0.86 12.87 -32.58
C PRO A 27 2.05 12.12 -33.19
N SER A 28 2.96 11.63 -32.35
CA SER A 28 4.04 10.71 -32.75
C SER A 28 3.73 9.27 -32.27
N PRO A 29 3.90 8.23 -33.09
CA PRO A 29 3.58 6.85 -32.74
C PRO A 29 4.85 6.14 -32.26
N ASP A 30 5.32 6.42 -31.05
CA ASP A 30 6.29 5.55 -30.38
C ASP A 30 6.32 5.86 -28.88
N PHE A 31 5.28 5.40 -28.17
CA PHE A 31 5.31 5.31 -26.72
C PHE A 31 6.21 4.14 -26.31
N THR A 32 7.51 4.30 -26.50
CA THR A 32 8.47 3.47 -25.77
C THR A 32 8.60 4.07 -24.36
N PRO A 33 8.19 3.35 -23.30
CA PRO A 33 8.40 3.84 -21.95
C PRO A 33 9.90 4.02 -21.74
N THR A 34 10.33 5.25 -21.43
CA THR A 34 11.73 5.56 -21.16
C THR A 34 12.18 4.70 -19.98
N PRO A 35 13.24 3.88 -20.10
CA PRO A 35 13.65 2.98 -19.03
C PRO A 35 13.96 3.79 -17.77
N LEU A 36 13.26 3.49 -16.68
CA LEU A 36 13.40 4.24 -15.45
C LEU A 36 14.64 3.74 -14.70
N ASN A 37 15.78 4.35 -14.97
CA ASN A 37 17.04 3.95 -14.37
C ASN A 37 17.27 4.62 -13.01
N CYS A 38 17.95 3.90 -12.12
CA CYS A 38 18.38 4.45 -10.84
C CYS A 38 19.40 5.58 -11.05
N ARG A 39 19.10 6.80 -10.59
CA ARG A 39 19.99 7.97 -10.73
C ARG A 39 21.39 7.79 -10.15
N ARG A 40 21.58 6.86 -9.20
CA ARG A 40 22.86 6.64 -8.52
C ARG A 40 23.74 5.56 -9.16
N CYS A 41 23.14 4.54 -9.76
CA CYS A 41 23.89 3.37 -10.26
C CYS A 41 23.52 2.93 -11.68
N GLY A 42 22.57 3.62 -12.32
CA GLY A 42 22.16 3.33 -13.70
C GLY A 42 21.36 2.05 -13.91
N VAL A 43 21.15 1.22 -12.86
CA VAL A 43 20.37 -0.02 -12.99
C VAL A 43 18.92 0.29 -13.41
N ASP A 44 18.38 -0.55 -14.30
CA ASP A 44 16.98 -0.49 -14.70
C ASP A 44 16.07 -0.84 -13.53
N LEU A 45 15.17 0.08 -13.17
CA LEU A 45 14.17 -0.10 -12.11
C LEU A 45 12.79 -0.47 -12.68
N THR A 46 12.64 -0.58 -13.99
CA THR A 46 11.37 -0.89 -14.67
C THR A 46 10.69 -2.13 -14.06
N PRO A 47 11.40 -3.27 -13.81
CA PRO A 47 10.77 -4.43 -13.17
C PRO A 47 10.25 -4.16 -11.75
N LEU A 48 10.95 -3.33 -10.97
CA LEU A 48 10.53 -2.99 -9.60
C LEU A 48 9.28 -2.11 -9.59
N ILE A 49 9.20 -1.20 -10.55
CA ILE A 49 8.03 -0.34 -10.74
C ILE A 49 6.84 -1.19 -11.17
N HIS A 50 7.02 -2.11 -12.11
CA HIS A 50 5.95 -3.02 -12.52
C HIS A 50 5.41 -3.86 -11.34
N LEU A 51 6.29 -4.40 -10.49
CA LEU A 51 5.86 -5.11 -9.29
C LEU A 51 5.07 -4.19 -8.35
N HIS A 52 5.47 -2.92 -8.23
CA HIS A 52 4.79 -1.94 -7.39
C HIS A 52 3.40 -1.62 -7.92
N ASP A 53 3.29 -1.35 -9.21
CA ASP A 53 2.03 -1.06 -9.88
C ASP A 53 1.08 -2.26 -9.80
N GLN A 54 1.59 -3.49 -9.96
CA GLN A 54 0.81 -4.71 -9.76
C GLN A 54 0.29 -4.82 -8.32
N ALA A 55 1.13 -4.54 -7.32
CA ALA A 55 0.69 -4.59 -5.93
C ALA A 55 -0.41 -3.57 -5.65
N VAL A 56 -0.27 -2.33 -6.15
CA VAL A 56 -1.30 -1.30 -6.04
C VAL A 56 -2.58 -1.71 -6.77
N TRP A 57 -2.47 -2.35 -7.93
CA TRP A 57 -3.61 -2.87 -8.67
C TRP A 57 -4.37 -3.92 -7.86
N HIS A 58 -3.68 -4.91 -7.30
CA HIS A 58 -4.27 -5.93 -6.43
C HIS A 58 -4.93 -5.31 -5.19
N HIS A 59 -4.30 -4.33 -4.56
CA HIS A 59 -4.89 -3.64 -3.42
C HIS A 59 -6.18 -2.89 -3.79
N ARG A 60 -6.23 -2.25 -4.96
CA ARG A 60 -7.46 -1.61 -5.45
C ARG A 60 -8.57 -2.63 -5.69
N GLN A 61 -8.24 -3.79 -6.25
CA GLN A 61 -9.20 -4.90 -6.40
C GLN A 61 -9.70 -5.38 -5.04
N ALA A 62 -8.81 -5.47 -4.04
CA ALA A 62 -9.18 -5.83 -2.68
C ALA A 62 -10.17 -4.84 -2.06
N ILE A 63 -9.95 -3.53 -2.23
CA ILE A 63 -10.88 -2.48 -1.78
C ILE A 63 -12.24 -2.63 -2.47
N GLN A 64 -12.25 -2.85 -3.79
CA GLN A 64 -13.49 -3.02 -4.53
C GLN A 64 -14.28 -4.25 -4.05
N ALA A 65 -13.60 -5.38 -3.85
CA ALA A 65 -14.21 -6.59 -3.31
C ALA A 65 -14.73 -6.38 -1.88
N PHE A 66 -13.97 -5.68 -1.03
CA PHE A 66 -14.37 -5.32 0.32
C PHE A 66 -15.64 -4.47 0.33
N GLN A 67 -15.72 -3.45 -0.54
CA GLN A 67 -16.90 -2.60 -0.69
C GLN A 67 -18.11 -3.36 -1.23
N ALA A 68 -17.87 -4.39 -2.06
CA ALA A 68 -18.92 -5.30 -2.54
C ALA A 68 -19.36 -6.34 -1.49
N GLY A 69 -18.70 -6.41 -0.33
CA GLY A 69 -18.96 -7.39 0.72
C GLY A 69 -18.34 -8.77 0.47
N ASP A 70 -17.56 -8.94 -0.60
CA ASP A 70 -16.82 -10.17 -0.85
C ASP A 70 -15.47 -10.13 -0.11
N TYR A 71 -15.52 -10.43 1.19
CA TYR A 71 -14.35 -10.43 2.05
C TYR A 71 -13.34 -11.52 1.66
N SER A 72 -13.79 -12.62 1.05
CA SER A 72 -12.90 -13.71 0.62
C SER A 72 -12.00 -13.28 -0.54
N ALA A 73 -12.60 -12.62 -1.55
CA ALA A 73 -11.86 -12.04 -2.66
C ALA A 73 -10.98 -10.88 -2.20
N ALA A 74 -11.48 -10.05 -1.27
CA ALA A 74 -10.69 -8.95 -0.71
C ALA A 74 -9.41 -9.43 -0.02
N ILE A 75 -9.49 -10.50 0.78
CA ILE A 75 -8.32 -11.13 1.42
C ILE A 75 -7.35 -11.66 0.38
N ALA A 76 -7.85 -12.41 -0.62
CA ALA A 76 -7.00 -12.98 -1.65
C ALA A 76 -6.21 -11.91 -2.41
N GLN A 77 -6.89 -10.84 -2.82
CA GLN A 77 -6.28 -9.73 -3.55
C GLN A 77 -5.31 -8.92 -2.66
N ASN A 78 -5.67 -8.64 -1.40
CA ASN A 78 -4.79 -7.90 -0.50
C ASN A 78 -3.54 -8.71 -0.13
N ASN A 79 -3.66 -10.04 -0.03
CA ASN A 79 -2.51 -10.93 0.17
C ASN A 79 -1.56 -10.93 -1.03
N GLN A 80 -2.09 -10.86 -2.26
CA GLN A 80 -1.26 -10.69 -3.46
C GLN A 80 -0.52 -9.33 -3.43
N ALA A 81 -1.19 -8.26 -3.03
CA ALA A 81 -0.56 -6.95 -2.87
C ALA A 81 0.58 -6.97 -1.83
N LEU A 82 0.35 -7.60 -0.67
CA LEU A 82 1.35 -7.77 0.38
C LEU A 82 2.53 -8.65 -0.04
N ALA A 83 2.29 -9.71 -0.80
CA ALA A 83 3.34 -10.59 -1.31
C ALA A 83 4.27 -9.88 -2.29
N LEU A 84 3.71 -8.99 -3.12
CA LEU A 84 4.47 -8.19 -4.08
C LEU A 84 5.19 -7.02 -3.39
N HIS A 85 4.51 -6.31 -2.48
CA HIS A 85 5.06 -5.14 -1.76
C HIS A 85 4.58 -5.08 -0.31
N ALA A 86 5.32 -5.73 0.58
CA ALA A 86 4.98 -5.80 2.01
C ALA A 86 5.17 -4.48 2.78
N HIS A 87 5.85 -3.48 2.23
CA HIS A 87 6.23 -2.25 2.94
C HIS A 87 5.31 -1.06 2.60
N GLN A 88 3.99 -1.31 2.58
CA GLN A 88 2.97 -0.31 2.32
C GLN A 88 1.94 -0.31 3.46
N ALA A 89 1.77 0.82 4.13
CA ALA A 89 0.90 0.93 5.30
C ALA A 89 -0.57 0.61 4.97
N ASP A 90 -1.06 1.11 3.83
CA ASP A 90 -2.45 0.93 3.38
C ASP A 90 -2.83 -0.55 3.23
N PHE A 91 -1.89 -1.40 2.80
CA PHE A 91 -2.14 -2.83 2.59
C PHE A 91 -2.33 -3.56 3.93
N HIS A 92 -1.49 -3.22 4.91
CA HIS A 92 -1.63 -3.73 6.28
C HIS A 92 -2.86 -3.15 6.99
N ALA A 93 -3.23 -1.90 6.71
CA ALA A 93 -4.45 -1.30 7.24
C ALA A 93 -5.72 -2.02 6.76
N LEU A 94 -5.77 -2.38 5.48
CA LEU A 94 -6.86 -3.18 4.92
C LEU A 94 -6.82 -4.63 5.45
N ALA A 95 -5.64 -5.23 5.60
CA ALA A 95 -5.51 -6.56 6.20
C ALA A 95 -6.10 -6.58 7.62
N GLY A 96 -5.80 -5.56 8.44
CA GLY A 96 -6.36 -5.47 9.79
C GLY A 96 -7.88 -5.37 9.81
N GLN A 97 -8.47 -4.62 8.89
CA GLN A 97 -9.93 -4.56 8.74
C GLN A 97 -10.52 -5.92 8.33
N LEU A 98 -9.89 -6.60 7.37
CA LEU A 98 -10.35 -7.90 6.90
C LEU A 98 -10.29 -8.97 8.00
N TRP A 99 -9.21 -9.00 8.79
CA TRP A 99 -9.09 -9.90 9.94
C TRP A 99 -10.12 -9.61 11.04
N ALA A 100 -10.38 -8.32 11.32
CA ALA A 100 -11.40 -7.92 12.28
C ALA A 100 -12.80 -8.38 11.85
N LEU A 101 -13.11 -8.33 10.55
CA LEU A 101 -14.36 -8.87 10.01
C LEU A 101 -14.48 -10.39 10.10
N GLN A 102 -13.36 -11.11 10.09
CA GLN A 102 -13.33 -12.54 10.34
C GLN A 102 -13.42 -12.89 11.85
N GLY A 103 -13.41 -11.89 12.73
CA GLY A 103 -13.43 -12.06 14.18
C GLY A 103 -12.06 -12.33 14.80
N ASP A 104 -10.98 -12.36 14.00
CA ASP A 104 -9.62 -12.51 14.51
C ASP A 104 -9.03 -11.14 14.85
N PHE A 105 -9.44 -10.62 16.00
CA PHE A 105 -8.96 -9.33 16.48
C PHE A 105 -7.45 -9.34 16.79
N ALA A 106 -6.86 -10.48 17.14
CA ALA A 106 -5.43 -10.56 17.44
C ALA A 106 -4.60 -10.29 16.18
N GLN A 107 -4.96 -10.93 15.05
CA GLN A 107 -4.33 -10.67 13.76
C GLN A 107 -4.63 -9.25 13.26
N ALA A 108 -5.85 -8.75 13.49
CA ALA A 108 -6.23 -7.39 13.12
C ALA A 108 -5.33 -6.33 13.79
N ILE A 109 -5.13 -6.46 15.10
CA ILE A 109 -4.28 -5.57 15.90
C ILE A 109 -2.83 -5.63 15.39
N ALA A 110 -2.31 -6.83 15.13
CA ALA A 110 -0.95 -6.99 14.63
C ALA A 110 -0.75 -6.28 13.28
N ALA A 111 -1.70 -6.44 12.36
CA ALA A 111 -1.66 -5.77 11.06
C ALA A 111 -1.75 -4.24 11.19
N TRP A 112 -2.65 -3.71 12.03
CA TRP A 112 -2.74 -2.26 12.26
C TRP A 112 -1.50 -1.67 12.94
N LYS A 113 -0.84 -2.41 13.83
CA LYS A 113 0.45 -2.00 14.40
C LYS A 113 1.53 -1.88 13.34
N ILE A 114 1.67 -2.89 12.47
CA ILE A 114 2.63 -2.83 11.36
C ILE A 114 2.33 -1.64 10.46
N ALA A 115 1.07 -1.41 10.12
CA ALA A 115 0.66 -0.29 9.31
C ALA A 115 0.99 1.07 9.96
N HIS A 116 0.81 1.19 11.28
CA HIS A 116 1.19 2.37 12.05
C HIS A 116 2.70 2.59 12.11
N ASP A 117 3.49 1.53 12.31
CA ASP A 117 4.95 1.59 12.31
C ASP A 117 5.50 2.06 10.94
N LEU A 118 4.83 1.64 9.85
CA LEU A 118 5.17 2.06 8.48
C LEU A 118 4.76 3.51 8.18
N ASN A 119 3.57 3.92 8.65
CA ASN A 119 3.09 5.29 8.51
C ASN A 119 2.26 5.71 9.73
N PRO A 120 2.87 6.41 10.70
CA PRO A 120 2.18 6.82 11.93
C PRO A 120 1.02 7.80 11.69
N GLN A 121 1.00 8.47 10.54
CA GLN A 121 -0.06 9.42 10.15
C GLN A 121 -1.20 8.74 9.39
N HIS A 122 -1.18 7.42 9.23
CA HIS A 122 -2.25 6.70 8.55
C HIS A 122 -3.54 6.74 9.38
N LEU A 123 -4.50 7.57 8.95
CA LEU A 123 -5.71 7.91 9.72
C LEU A 123 -6.47 6.68 10.22
N THR A 124 -6.60 5.66 9.37
CA THR A 124 -7.33 4.43 9.67
C THR A 124 -6.67 3.62 10.79
N THR A 125 -5.33 3.54 10.83
CA THR A 125 -4.65 2.73 11.85
C THR A 125 -4.67 3.42 13.18
N THR A 126 -4.51 4.76 13.18
CA THR A 126 -4.60 5.57 14.37
C THR A 126 -5.98 5.50 15.01
N THR A 127 -7.06 5.56 14.21
CA THR A 127 -8.42 5.39 14.74
C THR A 127 -8.64 4.02 15.35
N TYR A 128 -8.23 2.93 14.67
CA TYR A 128 -8.39 1.59 15.22
C TYR A 128 -7.55 1.35 16.49
N LEU A 129 -6.30 1.85 16.53
CA LEU A 129 -5.45 1.74 17.73
C LEU A 129 -6.01 2.56 18.91
N GLN A 130 -6.50 3.77 18.67
CA GLN A 130 -7.16 4.58 19.72
C GLN A 130 -8.39 3.87 20.30
N HIS A 131 -9.19 3.24 19.46
CA HIS A 131 -10.32 2.42 19.92
C HIS A 131 -9.86 1.25 20.78
N LEU A 132 -8.77 0.57 20.40
CA LEU A 132 -8.22 -0.55 21.16
C LEU A 132 -7.66 -0.10 22.52
N GLU A 133 -6.95 1.03 22.57
CA GLU A 133 -6.43 1.62 23.80
C GLU A 133 -7.56 2.06 24.75
N ALA A 134 -8.64 2.61 24.21
CA ALA A 134 -9.83 2.98 24.99
C ALA A 134 -10.49 1.75 25.63
N ILE A 135 -10.61 0.64 24.89
CA ILE A 135 -11.15 -0.63 25.42
C ILE A 135 -10.22 -1.22 26.48
N ALA A 136 -8.91 -1.20 26.26
CA ALA A 136 -7.94 -1.70 27.23
C ALA A 136 -7.94 -0.86 28.51
N SER A 137 -8.06 0.47 28.38
CA SER A 137 -8.09 1.39 29.52
C SER A 137 -9.38 1.26 30.33
N SER A 138 -10.52 1.01 29.69
CA SER A 138 -11.79 0.77 30.40
C SER A 138 -11.84 -0.61 31.07
N ALA A 139 -11.20 -1.63 30.49
CA ALA A 139 -11.09 -2.95 31.11
C ALA A 139 -10.17 -2.98 32.35
N ASN A 140 -9.23 -2.04 32.47
CA ASN A 140 -8.29 -1.93 33.59
C ASN A 140 -8.78 -1.06 34.76
N HIS A 141 -10.04 -0.60 34.75
CA HIS A 141 -10.71 -0.02 35.92
C HIS A 141 -11.64 -1.07 36.56
N PRO A 142 -11.15 -1.87 37.53
CA PRO A 142 -12.05 -2.68 38.35
C PRO A 142 -12.87 -1.75 39.25
N ILE A 143 -14.19 -1.96 39.24
CA ILE A 143 -15.17 -1.31 40.13
C ILE A 143 -14.94 -1.81 41.57
#